data_AF-E8KFG7-F1
#
_entry.id   AF-E8KFG7-F1
#
_cell.length_a   1.000
_cell.length_b   1.000
_cell.length_c   1.000
_cell.angle_alpha   90.00
_cell.angle_beta   90.00
_cell.angle_gamma   90.00
#
_symmetry.space_group_name_H-M   'P 1'
#
loop_
_entity.id
_entity.type
_entity.pdbx_description
1 polymer ?
#
loop_
_entity_poly.entity_id
_entity_poly.type
_entity_poly.pdbx_seq_one_letter_code
_entity_poly.pdbx_strand_id
1 'polypeptide(L)'
;MFCPVNVPLSVEVVKASPEKPYLMMTMKIDLKMVASIVPHIPKTIAKNQPKSTAFLQWQMEENLLAQFERLIDLLKTPEDIDFLAPLIQQQIYYVLLKSDQGQKLRELVQVGSHTNRIAQTALWIEQHLSEPLRVDDLAKQAGISVSGFHSHFKK
;
A
#
# COMPACT_ATOMS: atom_id res chain seq x y z
N MET A 1 1.03 5.58 8.03
CA MET A 1 1.82 5.66 6.78
C MET A 1 1.16 4.76 5.75
N PHE A 2 1.03 5.20 4.50
CA PHE A 2 0.53 4.38 3.40
C PHE A 2 1.66 4.14 2.41
N CYS A 3 2.01 2.87 2.20
CA CYS A 3 3.11 2.46 1.33
C CYS A 3 2.57 1.48 0.27
N PRO A 4 2.17 1.98 -0.92
CA PRO A 4 1.54 1.15 -1.93
C PRO A 4 2.53 0.17 -2.59
N VAL A 5 3.82 0.47 -2.56
CA VAL A 5 4.89 -0.32 -3.19
C VAL A 5 5.94 -0.68 -2.14
N ASN A 6 6.53 -1.87 -2.24
CA ASN A 6 7.62 -2.27 -1.35
C ASN A 6 8.83 -1.37 -1.60
N VAL A 7 9.16 -0.52 -0.64
CA VAL A 7 10.35 0.35 -0.66
C VAL A 7 11.15 0.13 0.62
N PRO A 8 12.49 0.15 0.55
CA PRO A 8 13.31 0.11 1.76
C PRO A 8 12.97 1.30 2.65
N LEU A 9 12.61 1.02 3.90
CA LEU A 9 12.26 2.04 4.88
C LEU A 9 13.00 1.76 6.19
N SER A 10 13.66 2.79 6.72
CA SER A 10 14.21 2.78 8.07
C SER A 10 13.40 3.77 8.92
N VAL A 11 12.88 3.29 10.05
CA VAL A 11 12.09 4.11 10.99
C VAL A 11 12.76 4.04 12.36
N GLU A 12 12.96 5.20 12.97
CA GLU A 12 13.47 5.33 14.33
C GLU A 12 12.39 5.95 15.23
N VAL A 13 12.14 5.32 16.38
CA VAL A 13 11.17 5.82 17.38
C VAL A 13 11.94 6.47 18.54
N VAL A 14 12.10 7.78 18.47
CA VAL A 14 12.99 8.54 19.38
C VAL A 14 12.36 8.97 20.71
N LYS A 15 11.02 8.82 20.88
CA LYS A 15 10.28 9.35 22.06
C LYS A 15 9.58 8.29 22.92
N ALA A 16 9.66 7.01 22.57
CA ALA A 16 8.95 5.98 23.32
C ALA A 16 9.63 5.74 24.69
N SER A 17 8.83 5.57 25.73
CA SER A 17 9.27 5.14 27.06
C SER A 17 8.30 4.11 27.63
N PRO A 18 8.63 3.40 28.72
CA PRO A 18 7.67 2.51 29.39
C PRO A 18 6.38 3.22 29.82
N GLU A 19 6.45 4.50 30.21
CA GLU A 19 5.31 5.33 30.61
C GLU A 19 4.55 5.91 29.41
N LYS A 20 5.21 6.00 28.25
CA LYS A 20 4.65 6.49 26.98
C LYS A 20 5.02 5.53 25.85
N PRO A 21 4.45 4.31 25.83
CA PRO A 21 4.79 3.32 24.84
C PRO A 21 4.34 3.78 23.45
N TYR A 22 5.07 3.36 22.43
CA TYR A 22 4.70 3.55 21.03
C TYR A 22 4.16 2.22 20.48
N LEU A 23 2.94 2.24 19.95
CA LEU A 23 2.31 1.09 19.31
C LEU A 23 2.14 1.37 17.82
N MET A 24 2.52 0.40 17.00
CA MET A 24 2.38 0.46 15.54
C MET A 24 1.65 -0.77 15.04
N MET A 25 0.66 -0.54 14.19
CA MET A 25 -0.03 -1.58 13.44
C MET A 25 0.30 -1.45 11.96
N THR A 26 0.54 -2.58 11.32
CA THR A 26 0.72 -2.68 9.87
C THR A 26 -0.26 -3.67 9.30
N MET A 27 -0.90 -3.31 8.18
CA MET A 27 -1.74 -4.21 7.42
C MET A 27 -1.16 -4.33 6.01
N LYS A 28 -0.85 -5.56 5.58
CA LYS A 28 -0.44 -5.82 4.21
C LYS A 28 -1.64 -5.65 3.28
N ILE A 29 -1.45 -4.95 2.17
CA ILE A 29 -2.50 -4.73 1.18
C ILE A 29 -2.68 -6.02 0.36
N ASP A 30 -3.90 -6.56 0.35
CA ASP A 30 -4.31 -7.62 -0.55
C ASP A 30 -4.76 -7.03 -1.88
N LEU A 31 -3.87 -7.06 -2.87
CA LEU A 31 -4.14 -6.54 -4.21
C LEU A 31 -5.28 -7.28 -4.93
N LYS A 32 -5.55 -8.55 -4.61
CA LYS A 32 -6.68 -9.30 -5.22
C LYS A 32 -8.01 -8.77 -4.69
N MET A 33 -8.09 -8.55 -3.38
CA MET A 33 -9.29 -7.96 -2.76
C MET A 33 -9.50 -6.52 -3.22
N VAL A 34 -8.43 -5.74 -3.35
CA VAL A 34 -8.54 -4.39 -3.94
C VAL A 34 -9.09 -4.45 -5.36
N ALA A 35 -8.55 -5.35 -6.21
CA ALA A 35 -8.99 -5.51 -7.59
C ALA A 35 -10.48 -5.90 -7.69
N SER A 36 -11.00 -6.71 -6.77
CA SER A 36 -12.43 -7.06 -6.75
C SER A 36 -13.33 -5.90 -6.32
N ILE A 37 -12.83 -4.92 -5.56
CA ILE A 37 -13.61 -3.78 -5.07
C ILE A 37 -13.67 -2.64 -6.08
N VAL A 38 -12.59 -2.42 -6.85
CA VAL A 38 -12.48 -1.31 -7.82
C VAL A 38 -13.71 -1.15 -8.73
N PRO A 39 -14.29 -2.21 -9.32
CA PRO A 39 -15.48 -2.10 -10.17
C PRO A 39 -16.72 -1.53 -9.47
N HIS A 40 -16.80 -1.64 -8.14
CA HIS A 40 -17.92 -1.18 -7.33
C HIS A 40 -17.78 0.27 -6.86
N ILE A 41 -16.66 0.93 -7.16
CA ILE A 41 -16.44 2.33 -6.79
C ILE A 41 -17.10 3.25 -7.82
N PRO A 42 -18.01 4.16 -7.40
CA PRO A 42 -18.60 5.13 -8.32
C PRO A 42 -17.53 6.00 -8.99
N LYS A 43 -17.58 6.11 -10.33
CA LYS A 43 -16.63 6.90 -11.13
C LYS A 43 -16.60 8.38 -10.76
N THR A 44 -17.68 8.90 -10.18
CA THR A 44 -17.83 10.30 -9.74
C THR A 44 -16.99 10.65 -8.51
N ILE A 45 -16.51 9.65 -7.75
CA ILE A 45 -15.77 9.84 -6.49
C ILE A 45 -14.25 9.82 -6.73
N ALA A 46 -13.80 9.44 -7.93
CA ALA A 46 -12.38 9.46 -8.28
C ALA A 46 -11.92 10.91 -8.47
N LYS A 47 -11.48 11.56 -7.38
CA LYS A 47 -10.74 12.82 -7.47
C LYS A 47 -9.45 12.54 -8.24
N ASN A 48 -9.34 13.04 -9.46
CA ASN A 48 -8.07 13.11 -10.17
C ASN A 48 -7.17 14.07 -9.40
N GLN A 49 -6.19 13.56 -8.67
CA GLN A 49 -5.23 14.38 -7.93
C GLN A 49 -3.85 14.30 -8.58
N PRO A 50 -3.06 15.39 -8.49
CA PRO A 50 -1.73 15.45 -9.08
C PRO A 50 -0.81 14.38 -8.48
N LYS A 51 0.16 13.94 -9.30
CA LYS A 51 1.17 12.91 -8.96
C LYS A 51 1.83 13.24 -7.61
N SER A 52 1.49 12.51 -6.56
CA SER A 52 2.13 12.67 -5.26
C SER A 52 3.24 11.65 -5.04
N THR A 53 4.29 12.09 -4.35
CA THR A 53 5.49 11.33 -3.99
C THR A 53 5.16 10.02 -3.26
N ALA A 54 6.04 9.02 -3.37
CA ALA A 54 5.87 7.69 -2.78
C ALA A 54 5.59 7.73 -1.27
N PHE A 55 6.10 8.77 -0.58
CA PHE A 55 5.87 9.04 0.83
C PHE A 55 5.03 10.30 0.97
N LEU A 56 3.76 10.14 1.33
CA LEU A 56 2.96 11.21 1.90
C LEU A 56 2.70 10.88 3.36
N GLN A 57 2.98 11.83 4.25
CA GLN A 57 2.40 11.84 5.59
C GLN A 57 0.90 12.07 5.42
N TRP A 58 0.16 10.99 5.28
CA TRP A 58 -1.28 11.02 5.13
C TRP A 58 -1.92 10.93 6.51
N GLN A 59 -2.75 11.93 6.84
CA GLN A 59 -3.60 11.89 8.01
C GLN A 59 -4.79 10.98 7.72
N MET A 60 -4.95 9.95 8.53
CA MET A 60 -6.04 9.00 8.39
C MET A 60 -7.36 9.68 8.73
N GLU A 61 -8.35 9.56 7.84
CA GLU A 61 -9.72 10.01 8.10
C GLU A 61 -10.33 9.17 9.23
N GLU A 62 -11.17 9.79 10.08
CA GLU A 62 -11.78 9.13 11.26
C GLU A 62 -12.53 7.85 10.88
N ASN A 63 -13.23 7.85 9.75
CA ASN A 63 -13.95 6.68 9.26
C ASN A 63 -13.01 5.50 8.96
N LEU A 64 -11.82 5.77 8.44
CA LEU A 64 -10.84 4.71 8.20
C LEU A 64 -10.22 4.22 9.51
N LEU A 65 -9.92 5.12 10.45
CA LEU A 65 -9.40 4.76 11.77
C LEU A 65 -10.36 3.80 12.49
N ALA A 66 -11.66 4.09 12.47
CA ALA A 66 -12.69 3.23 13.05
C ALA A 66 -12.69 1.80 12.46
N GLN A 67 -12.30 1.60 11.20
CA GLN A 67 -12.20 0.24 10.66
C GLN A 67 -10.97 -0.51 11.18
N PHE A 68 -9.86 0.18 11.41
CA PHE A 68 -8.68 -0.42 12.05
C PHE A 68 -8.95 -0.76 13.51
N GLU A 69 -9.65 0.10 14.24
CA GLU A 69 -10.11 -0.19 15.60
C GLU A 69 -10.97 -1.46 15.64
N ARG A 70 -11.92 -1.60 14.69
CA ARG A 70 -12.73 -2.83 14.56
C ARG A 70 -11.89 -4.08 14.30
N LEU A 71 -10.81 -4.00 13.51
CA LEU A 71 -9.89 -5.13 13.34
C LEU A 71 -9.18 -5.50 14.65
N ILE A 72 -8.77 -4.51 15.44
CA ILE A 72 -8.12 -4.73 16.74
C ILE A 72 -9.12 -5.34 17.73
N ASP A 73 -10.36 -4.87 17.73
CA ASP A 73 -11.41 -5.36 18.64
C ASP A 73 -11.75 -6.84 18.41
N LEU A 74 -11.55 -7.38 17.20
CA LEU A 74 -11.74 -8.82 16.93
C LEU A 74 -10.79 -9.71 17.74
N LEU A 75 -9.69 -9.18 18.30
CA LEU A 75 -8.85 -9.92 19.24
C LEU A 75 -9.59 -10.31 20.52
N LYS A 76 -10.74 -9.68 20.81
CA LYS A 76 -11.63 -10.02 21.93
C LYS A 76 -12.59 -11.17 21.60
N THR A 77 -12.85 -11.44 20.32
CA THR A 77 -13.69 -12.56 19.84
C THR A 77 -12.99 -13.33 18.71
N PRO A 78 -11.93 -14.11 19.04
CA PRO A 78 -11.10 -14.78 18.03
C PRO A 78 -11.87 -15.70 17.08
N GLU A 79 -12.97 -16.30 17.55
CA GLU A 79 -13.87 -17.16 16.77
C GLU A 79 -14.53 -16.44 15.59
N ASP A 80 -14.68 -15.11 15.65
CA ASP A 80 -15.30 -14.31 14.60
C ASP A 80 -14.28 -13.83 13.56
N ILE A 81 -12.98 -13.93 13.83
CA ILE A 81 -11.92 -13.34 13.00
C ILE A 81 -12.01 -13.82 11.56
N ASP A 82 -12.13 -15.13 11.36
CA ASP A 82 -12.12 -15.74 10.02
C ASP A 82 -13.26 -15.22 9.14
N PHE A 83 -14.41 -14.90 9.75
CA PHE A 83 -15.57 -14.39 9.03
C PHE A 83 -15.57 -12.86 8.92
N LEU A 84 -15.31 -12.14 10.01
CA LEU A 84 -15.46 -10.68 10.08
C LEU A 84 -14.24 -9.92 9.54
N ALA A 85 -13.01 -10.41 9.74
CA ALA A 85 -11.82 -9.67 9.33
C ALA A 85 -11.78 -9.39 7.82
N PRO A 86 -12.11 -10.36 6.92
CA PRO A 86 -12.16 -10.09 5.48
C PRO A 86 -13.20 -9.02 5.12
N LEU A 87 -14.35 -8.98 5.79
CA LEU A 87 -15.39 -7.97 5.54
C LEU A 87 -14.93 -6.56 5.95
N ILE A 88 -14.27 -6.45 7.10
CA ILE A 88 -13.71 -5.17 7.57
C ILE A 88 -12.57 -4.73 6.64
N GLN A 89 -11.72 -5.65 6.16
CA GLN A 89 -10.68 -5.34 5.17
C GLN A 89 -11.27 -4.81 3.85
N GLN A 90 -12.36 -5.41 3.36
CA GLN A 90 -13.07 -4.88 2.19
C GLN A 90 -13.57 -3.45 2.43
N GLN A 91 -14.10 -3.17 3.62
CA GLN A 91 -14.55 -1.83 4.01
C GLN A 91 -13.37 -0.84 4.05
N ILE A 92 -12.22 -1.22 4.60
CA ILE A 92 -10.98 -0.44 4.59
C ILE A 92 -10.58 -0.08 3.15
N TYR A 93 -10.53 -1.07 2.25
CA TYR A 93 -10.17 -0.83 0.86
C TYR A 93 -11.19 0.05 0.13
N TYR A 94 -12.48 -0.14 0.38
CA TYR A 94 -13.53 0.70 -0.19
C TYR A 94 -13.36 2.17 0.22
N VAL A 95 -13.12 2.44 1.50
CA VAL A 95 -12.87 3.81 2.01
C VAL A 95 -11.58 4.36 1.43
N LEU A 96 -10.49 3.59 1.42
CA LEU A 96 -9.21 3.99 0.85
C LEU A 96 -9.32 4.35 -0.64
N LEU A 97 -10.05 3.57 -1.43
CA LEU A 97 -10.28 3.83 -2.86
C LEU A 97 -11.05 5.14 -3.11
N LYS A 98 -11.80 5.62 -2.13
CA LYS A 98 -12.52 6.91 -2.18
C LYS A 98 -11.71 8.08 -1.62
N SER A 99 -10.63 7.80 -0.89
CA SER A 99 -9.72 8.81 -0.33
C SER A 99 -8.76 9.35 -1.39
N ASP A 100 -7.96 10.35 -0.99
CA ASP A 100 -6.87 10.92 -1.79
C ASP A 100 -5.81 9.89 -2.22
N GLN A 101 -5.68 8.77 -1.50
CA GLN A 101 -4.75 7.67 -1.85
C GLN A 101 -5.34 6.69 -2.88
N GLY A 102 -6.64 6.80 -3.19
CA GLY A 102 -7.35 5.82 -4.00
C GLY A 102 -6.82 5.68 -5.42
N GLN A 103 -6.26 6.74 -6.01
CA GLN A 103 -5.66 6.65 -7.35
C GLN A 103 -4.43 5.72 -7.37
N LYS A 104 -3.51 5.85 -6.40
CA LYS A 104 -2.34 4.96 -6.30
C LYS A 104 -2.76 3.51 -6.12
N LEU A 105 -3.80 3.28 -5.31
CA LEU A 105 -4.34 1.95 -5.06
C LEU A 105 -4.98 1.32 -6.32
N ARG A 106 -5.66 2.13 -7.15
CA ARG A 106 -6.16 1.69 -8.47
C ARG A 106 -5.04 1.36 -9.43
N GLU A 107 -4.00 2.20 -9.49
CA GLU A 107 -2.85 1.98 -10.36
C GLU A 107 -2.14 0.67 -10.01
N LEU A 108 -1.98 0.32 -8.73
CA LEU A 108 -1.36 -0.94 -8.30
C LEU A 108 -2.03 -2.19 -8.89
N VAL A 109 -3.36 -2.21 -8.96
CA VAL A 109 -4.12 -3.37 -9.45
C VAL A 109 -4.39 -3.33 -10.95
N GLN A 110 -4.19 -2.19 -11.59
CA GLN A 110 -4.29 -2.06 -13.04
C GLN A 110 -3.08 -2.71 -13.71
N VAL A 111 -3.29 -3.87 -14.32
CA VAL A 111 -2.26 -4.60 -15.08
C VAL A 111 -1.60 -3.68 -16.09
N GLY A 112 -0.27 -3.64 -16.08
CA GLY A 112 0.51 -2.86 -17.02
C GLY A 112 0.60 -1.37 -16.71
N SER A 113 -0.04 -0.87 -15.64
CA SER A 113 0.21 0.48 -15.14
C SER A 113 1.66 0.65 -14.70
N HIS A 114 2.13 1.90 -14.64
CA HIS A 114 3.49 2.19 -14.17
C HIS A 114 3.72 1.70 -12.73
N THR A 115 2.78 1.97 -11.83
CA THR A 115 2.84 1.55 -10.41
C THR A 115 2.80 0.03 -10.25
N ASN A 116 2.01 -0.68 -11.07
CA ASN A 116 1.98 -2.14 -11.10
C ASN A 116 3.33 -2.73 -11.54
N ARG A 117 3.94 -2.20 -12.61
CA ARG A 117 5.26 -2.64 -13.10
C ARG A 117 6.37 -2.43 -12.05
N ILE A 118 6.34 -1.30 -11.34
CA ILE A 118 7.30 -1.04 -10.26
C ILE A 118 7.08 -2.01 -9.09
N ALA A 119 5.83 -2.24 -8.67
CA ALA A 119 5.52 -3.20 -7.62
C ALA A 119 6.03 -4.61 -7.95
N GLN A 120 5.83 -5.07 -9.20
CA GLN A 120 6.36 -6.35 -9.67
C GLN A 120 7.88 -6.40 -9.65
N THR A 121 8.55 -5.31 -10.03
CA THR A 121 10.01 -5.24 -10.02
C THR A 121 10.57 -5.24 -8.60
N ALA A 122 9.93 -4.52 -7.67
CA ALA A 122 10.30 -4.54 -6.25
C ALA A 122 10.13 -5.94 -5.63
N LEU A 123 9.02 -6.63 -5.93
CA LEU A 123 8.80 -8.02 -5.50
C LEU A 123 9.85 -8.98 -6.09
N TRP A 124 10.25 -8.78 -7.34
CA TRP A 124 11.29 -9.59 -7.97
C TRP A 124 12.65 -9.38 -7.28
N ILE A 125 13.03 -8.12 -7.00
CA ILE A 125 14.26 -7.79 -6.26
C ILE A 125 14.25 -8.46 -4.88
N GLU A 126 13.13 -8.36 -4.15
CA GLU A 126 12.95 -9.01 -2.84
C GLU A 126 13.19 -10.53 -2.90
N GLN A 127 12.77 -11.19 -3.98
CA GLN A 127 12.95 -12.63 -4.19
C GLN A 127 14.38 -13.03 -4.63
N HIS A 128 15.15 -12.09 -5.19
CA HIS A 128 16.47 -12.35 -5.78
C HIS A 128 17.59 -11.53 -5.09
N LEU A 129 17.43 -11.19 -3.81
CA LEU A 129 18.37 -10.36 -3.04
C LEU A 129 19.81 -10.91 -2.99
N SER A 130 19.99 -12.21 -3.19
CA SER A 130 21.32 -12.86 -3.16
C SER A 130 22.04 -12.85 -4.52
N GLU A 131 21.39 -12.33 -5.57
CA GLU A 131 21.91 -12.33 -6.94
C GLU A 131 22.47 -10.97 -7.35
N PRO A 132 23.44 -10.93 -8.28
CA PRO A 132 23.93 -9.65 -8.81
C PRO A 132 22.83 -8.93 -9.60
N LEU A 133 22.35 -7.81 -9.07
CA LEU A 133 21.32 -6.99 -9.68
C LEU A 133 21.92 -5.98 -10.67
N ARG A 134 21.54 -6.05 -11.95
CA ARG A 134 21.88 -5.03 -12.96
C ARG A 134 20.68 -4.15 -13.24
N VAL A 135 20.88 -2.83 -13.15
CA VAL A 135 19.80 -1.84 -13.35
C VAL A 135 19.20 -1.95 -14.75
N ASP A 136 20.00 -2.24 -15.78
CA ASP A 136 19.53 -2.44 -17.15
C ASP A 136 18.52 -3.58 -17.28
N ASP A 137 18.75 -4.68 -16.57
CA ASP A 137 17.89 -5.86 -16.63
C ASP A 137 16.58 -5.62 -15.87
N LEU A 138 16.67 -4.94 -14.72
CA LEU A 138 15.49 -4.50 -13.95
C LEU A 138 14.63 -3.49 -14.72
N ALA A 139 15.25 -2.54 -15.42
CA ALA A 139 14.55 -1.57 -16.25
C ALA A 139 13.83 -2.24 -17.43
N LYS A 140 14.49 -3.20 -18.09
CA LYS A 140 13.87 -4.03 -19.14
C LYS A 140 12.69 -4.83 -18.62
N GLN A 141 12.84 -5.48 -17.47
CA GLN A 141 11.77 -6.26 -16.83
C GLN A 141 10.58 -5.38 -16.42
N ALA A 142 10.85 -4.18 -15.92
CA ALA A 142 9.84 -3.16 -15.62
C ALA A 142 9.21 -2.52 -16.88
N GLY A 143 9.77 -2.76 -18.08
CA GLY A 143 9.32 -2.18 -19.33
C GLY A 143 9.46 -0.64 -19.38
N ILE A 144 10.53 -0.10 -18.77
CA ILE A 144 10.85 1.34 -18.75
C ILE A 144 12.32 1.57 -19.10
N SER A 145 12.69 2.82 -19.45
CA SER A 145 14.09 3.17 -19.66
C SER A 145 14.87 3.13 -18.34
N VAL A 146 16.18 2.91 -18.41
CA VAL A 146 17.10 2.99 -17.26
C VAL A 146 17.00 4.35 -16.56
N SER A 147 16.86 5.44 -17.32
CA SER A 147 16.63 6.78 -16.77
C SER A 147 15.30 6.90 -16.01
N GLY A 148 14.23 6.29 -16.54
CA GLY A 148 12.93 6.22 -15.87
C GLY A 148 12.98 5.38 -14.59
N PHE A 149 13.71 4.27 -14.62
CA PHE A 149 13.95 3.41 -13.46
C PHE A 149 14.68 4.18 -12.34
N HIS A 150 15.79 4.85 -12.67
CA HIS A 150 16.52 5.68 -11.71
C HIS A 150 15.66 6.80 -11.13
N SER A 151 14.88 7.51 -11.96
CA SER A 151 14.01 8.58 -11.45
C SER A 151 12.95 8.09 -10.46
N HIS A 152 12.59 6.80 -10.51
CA HIS A 152 11.58 6.20 -9.65
C HIS A 152 12.17 5.69 -8.34
N PHE A 153 13.30 4.97 -8.40
CA PHE A 153 13.92 4.34 -7.23
C PHE A 153 14.87 5.27 -6.45
N LYS A 154 15.31 6.39 -7.04
CA LYS A 154 16.23 7.34 -6.38
C LYS A 154 15.51 8.38 -5.50
N LYS A 155 14.18 8.49 -5.58
CA LYS A 155 13.38 9.44 -4.78
C LYS A 155 12.84 8.77 -3.53
#